data_AF-A0A6A5V9B8-F1
#
_entry.id   AF-A0A6A5V9B8-F1
#
_cell.length_a   1.000
_cell.length_b   1.000
_cell.length_c   1.000
_cell.angle_alpha   90.00
_cell.angle_beta   90.00
_cell.angle_gamma   90.00
#
_symmetry.space_group_name_H-M   'P 1'
#
loop_
_entity.id
_entity.type
_entity.pdbx_description
1 polymer ?
#
loop_
_entity_poly.entity_id
_entity_poly.type
_entity_poly.pdbx_seq_one_letter_code
_entity_poly.pdbx_strand_id
1 'polypeptide(L)'
;MRTQSILALAFATLAAAAAAPQADTPIEFVVSLFEKSLTCDASTGAKTVFGNGCQNRTLPQGGSALVRISTASKNGYITGYSEVDCKGEVLVVFTQIDGCTSFDDVSVKSWIGKAPFDENGK
;
A
#
# COMPACT_ATOMS: atom_id res chain seq x y z
N MET A 1 -7.69 79.10 -8.77
CA MET A 1 -7.10 77.78 -9.09
C MET A 1 -6.96 77.02 -7.77
N ARG A 2 -7.64 75.88 -7.60
CA ARG A 2 -7.63 75.07 -6.36
C ARG A 2 -6.55 73.99 -6.47
N THR A 3 -5.62 73.98 -5.53
CA THR A 3 -4.50 73.04 -5.40
C THR A 3 -5.04 71.66 -4.98
N GLN A 4 -4.82 70.63 -5.81
CA GLN A 4 -5.27 69.27 -5.55
C GLN A 4 -4.28 68.54 -4.64
N SER A 5 -4.76 68.09 -3.49
CA SER A 5 -4.08 67.13 -2.61
C SER A 5 -4.13 65.73 -3.23
N ILE A 6 -3.00 65.04 -3.32
CA ILE A 6 -2.96 63.63 -3.72
C ILE A 6 -2.47 62.81 -2.52
N LEU A 7 -3.40 62.04 -1.94
CA LEU A 7 -3.16 60.98 -0.98
C LEU A 7 -2.43 59.83 -1.70
N ALA A 8 -1.24 59.45 -1.22
CA ALA A 8 -0.56 58.23 -1.65
C ALA A 8 -1.00 57.06 -0.75
N LEU A 9 -1.86 56.19 -1.26
CA LEU A 9 -2.21 54.91 -0.62
C LEU A 9 -1.18 53.85 -1.07
N ALA A 10 -0.37 53.38 -0.12
CA ALA A 10 0.55 52.27 -0.34
C ALA A 10 -0.24 50.94 -0.28
N PHE A 11 -0.26 50.21 -1.40
CA PHE A 11 -0.81 48.86 -1.46
C PHE A 11 0.26 47.86 -1.02
N ALA A 12 0.12 47.31 0.19
CA ALA A 12 0.89 46.15 0.62
C ALA A 12 0.31 44.90 -0.06
N THR A 13 1.02 44.34 -1.04
CA THR A 13 0.64 43.08 -1.67
C THR A 13 1.02 41.91 -0.77
N LEU A 14 0.01 41.26 -0.17
CA LEU A 14 0.17 39.98 0.54
C LEU A 14 0.39 38.88 -0.51
N ALA A 15 1.62 38.39 -0.65
CA ALA A 15 1.90 37.21 -1.47
C ALA A 15 1.40 35.96 -0.74
N ALA A 16 0.27 35.41 -1.19
CA ALA A 16 -0.20 34.11 -0.73
C ALA A 16 0.67 33.02 -1.37
N ALA A 17 1.48 32.34 -0.56
CA ALA A 17 2.17 31.12 -0.98
C ALA A 17 1.13 30.00 -1.15
N ALA A 18 0.67 29.79 -2.38
CA ALA A 18 -0.13 28.62 -2.71
C ALA A 18 0.78 27.38 -2.62
N ALA A 19 0.55 26.50 -1.64
CA ALA A 19 1.17 25.18 -1.62
C ALA A 19 0.72 24.44 -2.89
N ALA A 20 1.68 24.02 -3.73
CA ALA A 20 1.37 23.21 -4.89
C ALA A 20 0.72 21.90 -4.43
N PRO A 21 -0.31 21.39 -5.15
CA PRO A 21 -0.90 20.10 -4.82
C PRO A 21 0.17 19.01 -4.87
N GLN A 22 0.37 18.33 -3.75
CA GLN A 22 1.32 17.24 -3.62
C GLN A 22 0.74 16.04 -4.36
N ALA A 23 1.47 15.49 -5.34
CA ALA A 23 1.00 14.35 -6.12
C ALA A 23 0.80 13.13 -5.21
N ASP A 24 -0.33 12.43 -5.38
CA ASP A 24 -0.59 11.17 -4.68
C ASP A 24 0.48 10.14 -5.05
N THR A 25 1.08 9.50 -4.05
CA THR A 25 2.06 8.44 -4.29
C THR A 25 1.31 7.19 -4.76
N PRO A 26 1.70 6.56 -5.89
CA PRO A 26 1.03 5.35 -6.38
C PRO A 26 1.08 4.23 -5.35
N ILE A 27 0.01 3.43 -5.26
CA ILE A 27 -0.05 2.22 -4.43
C ILE A 27 0.75 1.10 -5.10
N GLU A 28 1.68 0.51 -4.37
CA GLU A 28 2.54 -0.58 -4.86
C GLU A 28 1.86 -1.94 -4.88
N PHE A 29 0.93 -2.18 -3.95
CA PHE A 29 0.23 -3.46 -3.90
C PHE A 29 -1.12 -3.38 -3.19
N VAL A 30 -1.98 -4.34 -3.49
CA VAL A 30 -3.28 -4.55 -2.83
C VAL A 30 -3.50 -6.05 -2.66
N VAL A 31 -3.80 -6.48 -1.43
CA VAL A 31 -4.17 -7.86 -1.08
C VAL A 31 -5.49 -7.86 -0.31
N SER A 32 -6.42 -8.73 -0.70
CA SER A 32 -7.61 -9.06 0.08
C SER A 32 -7.30 -10.25 1.00
N LEU A 33 -7.57 -10.09 2.30
CA LEU A 33 -7.36 -11.09 3.34
C LEU A 33 -8.71 -11.60 3.86
N PHE A 34 -8.88 -12.91 3.87
CA PHE A 34 -10.08 -13.61 4.31
C PHE A 34 -9.74 -14.44 5.53
N GLU A 35 -9.94 -13.87 6.73
CA GLU A 35 -9.46 -14.48 7.98
C GLU A 35 -10.22 -15.75 8.40
N LYS A 36 -11.38 -16.01 7.81
CA LYS A 36 -12.28 -17.12 8.18
C LYS A 36 -12.66 -18.02 6.99
N SER A 37 -11.89 -17.92 5.90
CA SER A 37 -12.12 -18.70 4.68
C SER A 37 -10.79 -19.14 4.13
N LEU A 38 -10.71 -20.40 3.70
CA LEU A 38 -9.56 -20.96 3.00
C LEU A 38 -9.66 -20.77 1.48
N THR A 39 -10.79 -20.29 0.98
CA THR A 39 -11.13 -20.26 -0.45
C THR A 39 -11.39 -18.85 -0.96
N CYS A 40 -10.93 -17.81 -0.25
CA CYS A 40 -11.16 -16.40 -0.57
C CYS A 40 -12.64 -16.06 -0.81
N ASP A 41 -13.53 -16.71 -0.05
CA ASP A 41 -14.96 -16.45 -0.17
C ASP A 41 -15.30 -15.10 0.46
N ALA A 42 -15.65 -14.15 -0.40
CA ALA A 42 -16.04 -12.80 -0.01
C ALA A 42 -17.33 -12.73 0.83
N SER A 43 -18.15 -13.78 0.87
CA SER A 43 -19.33 -13.85 1.74
C SER A 43 -18.95 -13.76 3.23
N THR A 44 -17.72 -14.16 3.57
CA THR A 44 -17.18 -14.12 4.93
C THR A 44 -16.60 -12.75 5.32
N GLY A 45 -16.55 -11.82 4.37
CA GLY A 45 -15.90 -10.51 4.50
C GLY A 45 -14.39 -10.59 4.24
N ALA A 46 -13.85 -9.54 3.61
CA ALA A 46 -12.43 -9.40 3.35
C ALA A 46 -11.88 -8.12 3.99
N LYS A 47 -10.66 -8.21 4.54
CA LYS A 47 -9.86 -7.05 4.91
C LYS A 47 -8.88 -6.75 3.80
N THR A 48 -8.77 -5.49 3.39
CA THR A 48 -7.80 -5.10 2.37
C THR A 48 -6.53 -4.57 3.03
N VAL A 49 -5.38 -5.05 2.56
CA VAL A 49 -4.06 -4.50 2.85
C VAL A 49 -3.54 -3.85 1.58
N PHE A 50 -3.14 -2.60 1.67
CA PHE A 50 -2.56 -1.88 0.55
C PHE A 50 -1.58 -0.83 1.06
N GLY A 51 -0.66 -0.42 0.20
CA GLY A 51 0.27 0.65 0.50
C GLY A 51 1.59 0.45 -0.23
N ASN A 52 2.59 1.19 0.26
CA ASN A 52 3.94 1.20 -0.27
C ASN A 52 4.90 0.65 0.78
N GLY A 53 5.90 -0.11 0.37
CA GLY A 53 6.80 -0.78 1.29
C GLY A 53 6.10 -1.80 2.20
N CYS A 54 6.68 -2.05 3.37
CA CYS A 54 6.18 -3.08 4.28
C CYS A 54 4.91 -2.65 5.01
N GLN A 55 3.90 -3.53 5.04
CA GLN A 55 2.64 -3.33 5.75
C GLN A 55 2.42 -4.40 6.82
N ASN A 56 2.31 -3.98 8.07
CA ASN A 56 2.08 -4.85 9.23
C ASN A 56 0.59 -5.15 9.39
N ARG A 57 0.14 -6.22 8.73
CA ARG A 57 -1.25 -6.69 8.78
C ARG A 57 -1.27 -8.20 8.92
N THR A 58 -1.83 -8.68 10.01
CA THR A 58 -1.87 -10.11 10.28
C THR A 58 -3.04 -10.78 9.58
N LEU A 59 -2.74 -11.85 8.82
CA LEU A 59 -3.67 -12.90 8.48
C LEU A 59 -3.44 -14.06 9.47
N PRO A 60 -4.40 -14.39 10.35
CA PRO A 60 -4.27 -15.53 11.24
C PRO A 60 -4.25 -16.85 10.45
N GLN A 61 -3.77 -17.91 11.11
CA GLN A 61 -3.91 -19.29 10.60
C GLN A 61 -5.38 -19.62 10.30
N GLY A 62 -5.61 -20.46 9.30
CA GLY A 62 -6.94 -20.81 8.83
C GLY A 62 -7.59 -19.76 7.91
N GLY A 63 -6.80 -18.79 7.44
CA GLY A 63 -7.26 -17.76 6.50
C GLY A 63 -6.77 -17.99 5.06
N SER A 64 -7.16 -17.09 4.16
CA SER A 64 -6.66 -17.04 2.79
C SER A 64 -6.37 -15.61 2.35
N ALA A 65 -5.50 -15.46 1.37
CA ALA A 65 -5.18 -14.18 0.75
C ALA A 65 -5.37 -14.24 -0.76
N LEU A 66 -5.74 -13.10 -1.33
CA LEU A 66 -5.87 -12.90 -2.76
C LEU A 66 -5.21 -11.59 -3.18
N VAL A 67 -4.27 -11.67 -4.11
CA VAL A 67 -3.57 -10.50 -4.64
C VAL A 67 -4.40 -9.80 -5.71
N ARG A 68 -4.67 -8.51 -5.53
CA ARG A 68 -5.42 -7.69 -6.50
C ARG A 68 -4.50 -6.86 -7.39
N ILE A 69 -3.44 -6.31 -6.82
CA ILE A 69 -2.49 -5.42 -7.51
C ILE A 69 -1.10 -5.69 -6.97
N SER A 70 -0.10 -5.74 -7.85
CA SER A 70 1.31 -5.62 -7.50
C SER A 70 2.06 -4.90 -8.61
N THR A 71 2.65 -3.74 -8.27
CA THR A 71 3.37 -2.85 -9.19
C THR A 71 4.79 -2.56 -8.72
N ALA A 72 5.13 -2.84 -7.46
CA ALA A 72 6.49 -2.63 -6.93
C ALA A 72 7.53 -3.62 -7.46
N SER A 73 7.10 -4.71 -8.09
CA SER A 73 7.96 -5.67 -8.78
C SER A 73 7.55 -5.77 -10.24
N LYS A 74 8.52 -5.82 -11.16
CA LYS A 74 8.25 -6.06 -12.60
C LYS A 74 7.49 -7.35 -12.87
N ASN A 75 7.71 -8.35 -12.01
CA ASN A 75 7.08 -9.67 -12.10
C ASN A 75 5.80 -9.76 -11.24
N GLY A 76 5.34 -8.65 -10.66
CA GLY A 76 4.11 -8.61 -9.86
C GLY A 76 4.21 -9.34 -8.51
N TYR A 77 5.41 -9.43 -7.94
CA TYR A 77 5.62 -10.16 -6.68
C TYR A 77 4.91 -9.52 -5.48
N ILE A 78 4.30 -10.34 -4.62
CA ILE A 78 3.96 -9.94 -3.24
C ILE A 78 4.48 -11.01 -2.29
N THR A 79 5.12 -10.57 -1.21
CA THR A 79 5.71 -11.47 -0.22
C THR A 79 5.03 -11.30 1.13
N GLY A 80 4.71 -12.42 1.77
CA GLY A 80 4.20 -12.49 3.14
C GLY A 80 5.24 -13.06 4.10
N TYR A 81 5.34 -12.49 5.29
CA TYR A 81 6.34 -12.82 6.30
C TYR A 81 5.72 -13.31 7.62
N SER A 82 6.43 -14.16 8.35
CA SER A 82 5.98 -14.71 9.65
C SER A 82 6.06 -13.72 10.81
N GLU A 83 6.80 -12.63 10.66
CA GLU A 83 6.93 -11.54 11.64
C GLU A 83 6.44 -10.20 11.10
N VAL A 84 6.37 -9.21 11.98
CA VAL A 84 6.13 -7.82 11.60
C VAL A 84 7.38 -7.21 10.95
N ASP A 85 7.21 -6.08 10.28
CA ASP A 85 8.24 -5.32 9.57
C ASP A 85 8.89 -6.09 8.41
N CYS A 86 8.20 -7.09 7.86
CA CYS A 86 8.66 -7.91 6.75
C CYS A 86 9.96 -8.64 7.08
N LYS A 87 10.00 -9.20 8.28
CA LYS A 87 11.12 -9.97 8.86
C LYS A 87 10.72 -11.43 9.08
N GLY A 88 11.70 -12.23 9.46
CA GLY A 88 11.52 -13.64 9.74
C GLY A 88 11.44 -14.46 8.46
N GLU A 89 10.70 -15.56 8.53
CA GLU A 89 10.55 -16.51 7.43
C GLU A 89 9.61 -15.95 6.36
N VAL A 90 9.97 -16.19 5.10
CA VAL A 90 9.08 -15.96 3.96
C VAL A 90 8.09 -17.11 3.89
N LEU A 91 6.81 -16.81 4.09
CA LEU A 91 5.74 -17.82 4.10
C LEU A 91 5.10 -17.98 2.72
N VAL A 92 5.08 -16.92 1.92
CA VAL A 92 4.46 -16.93 0.60
C VAL A 92 5.11 -15.91 -0.31
N VAL A 93 5.17 -16.25 -1.60
CA VAL A 93 5.51 -15.35 -2.69
C VAL A 93 4.47 -15.52 -3.77
N PHE A 94 3.66 -14.48 -3.98
CA PHE A 94 2.67 -14.42 -5.05
C PHE A 94 3.28 -13.84 -6.30
N THR A 95 3.01 -14.45 -7.45
CA THR A 95 3.23 -13.87 -8.79
C THR A 95 1.94 -13.69 -9.57
N GLN A 96 0.90 -14.44 -9.18
CA GLN A 96 -0.36 -14.50 -9.89
C GLN A 96 -1.36 -13.55 -9.26
N ILE A 97 -1.75 -12.52 -10.01
CA ILE A 97 -2.87 -11.65 -9.67
C ILE A 97 -4.16 -12.49 -9.73
N ASP A 98 -5.07 -12.21 -8.79
CA ASP A 98 -6.35 -12.88 -8.55
C ASP A 98 -6.27 -14.37 -8.16
N GLY A 99 -5.07 -14.89 -7.89
CA GLY A 99 -4.87 -16.20 -7.27
C GLY A 99 -5.25 -16.18 -5.78
N CYS A 100 -6.13 -17.08 -5.35
CA CYS A 100 -6.39 -17.33 -3.94
C CYS A 100 -5.36 -18.31 -3.37
N THR A 101 -4.90 -18.09 -2.14
CA THR A 101 -4.03 -19.03 -1.43
C THR A 101 -4.45 -19.15 0.02
N SER A 102 -4.59 -20.39 0.47
CA SER A 102 -4.90 -20.75 1.85
C SER A 102 -3.64 -20.76 2.71
N PHE A 103 -3.82 -20.46 3.99
CA PHE A 103 -2.81 -20.48 5.03
C PHE A 103 -3.37 -21.28 6.21
N ASP A 104 -3.47 -22.60 6.02
CA ASP A 104 -4.22 -23.49 6.92
C ASP A 104 -3.69 -23.45 8.36
N ASP A 105 -2.38 -23.60 8.53
CA ASP A 105 -1.71 -23.77 9.83
C ASP A 105 -0.69 -22.65 10.13
N VAL A 106 -0.50 -21.70 9.22
CA VAL A 106 0.47 -20.60 9.38
C VAL A 106 -0.19 -19.24 9.40
N SER A 107 0.36 -18.32 10.20
CA SER A 107 -0.05 -16.91 10.22
C SER A 107 0.93 -16.04 9.43
N VAL A 108 0.43 -15.16 8.57
CA VAL A 108 1.25 -14.12 7.91
C VAL A 108 1.09 -12.82 8.68
N LYS A 109 2.17 -12.18 9.11
CA LYS A 109 2.12 -10.98 9.97
C LYS A 109 2.42 -9.68 9.24
N SER A 110 3.10 -9.73 8.11
CA SER A 110 3.37 -8.54 7.29
C SER A 110 3.52 -8.87 5.81
N TRP A 111 3.37 -7.83 4.98
CA TRP A 111 3.26 -7.95 3.52
C TRP A 111 4.07 -6.86 2.82
N ILE A 112 4.63 -7.17 1.65
CA ILE A 112 5.30 -6.20 0.80
C ILE A 112 5.16 -6.55 -0.69
N GLY A 113 5.01 -5.53 -1.53
CA GLY A 113 4.89 -5.68 -3.00
C GLY A 113 6.20 -6.01 -3.74
N LYS A 114 7.13 -6.71 -3.10
CA LYS A 114 8.43 -7.07 -3.70
C LYS A 114 8.79 -8.51 -3.38
N ALA A 115 9.63 -9.12 -4.22
CA ALA A 115 10.22 -10.43 -3.93
C ALA A 115 11.25 -10.33 -2.79
N PRO A 116 11.49 -11.43 -2.05
CA PRO A 116 12.55 -11.49 -1.05
C PRO A 116 13.94 -11.69 -1.67
N PHE A 117 14.00 -12.01 -2.97
CA PHE A 117 15.20 -12.20 -3.78
C PHE A 117 15.34 -11.06 -4.81
N ASP A 118 16.54 -10.89 -5.36
CA ASP A 118 16.77 -9.95 -6.45
C ASP A 118 16.02 -10.35 -7.74
N GLU A 119 15.90 -9.45 -8.73
CA GLU A 119 15.16 -9.74 -9.97
C GLU A 119 15.76 -10.91 -10.80
N ASN A 120 16.92 -11.45 -10.41
CA ASN A 120 17.58 -12.62 -11.01
C ASN A 120 17.38 -13.91 -10.21
N GLY A 121 16.59 -13.87 -9.12
CA GLY A 121 16.31 -15.01 -8.26
C GLY A 121 17.45 -15.37 -7.30
N LYS A 122 18.32 -14.41 -6.97
CA LYS A 122 19.39 -14.57 -5.97
C LYS A 122 19.03 -14.00 -4.61
#